data_AF-A0A7W4YNX0-F1
#
_entry.id   AF-A0A7W4YNX0-F1
#
_cell.length_a   1.000
_cell.length_b   1.000
_cell.length_c   1.000
_cell.angle_alpha   90.00
_cell.angle_beta   90.00
_cell.angle_gamma   90.00
#
_symmetry.space_group_name_H-M   'P 1'
#
loop_
_entity.id
_entity.type
_entity.pdbx_description
1 polymer ?
#
loop_
_entity_poly.entity_id
_entity_poly.type
_entity_poly.pdbx_seq_one_letter_code
_entity_poly.pdbx_strand_id
1 'polypeptide(L)'
;MTSLASAGRRKRGFSLIELVAALAMLAILAAIAVPAWHRHLARGWRAQARAALTGAMLQLERHALEAMTFAAAPGTDLVAGEWPLRVPADGPVRHLVSAGACPQVALDACVELRAVPQAADPECGTLILRSTGQWLALPDGAVPRPLPPHC
;
A
#
# COMPACT_ATOMS: atom_id res chain seq x y z
N MET A 1 -62.69 -18.06 44.28
CA MET A 1 -61.92 -18.25 43.03
C MET A 1 -61.69 -16.89 42.40
N THR A 2 -60.72 -16.13 42.91
CA THR A 2 -60.37 -14.80 42.39
C THR A 2 -59.31 -14.97 41.30
N SER A 3 -59.72 -14.72 40.06
CA SER A 3 -58.86 -14.77 38.88
C SER A 3 -57.92 -13.56 38.88
N LEU A 4 -56.61 -13.81 38.96
CA LEU A 4 -55.58 -12.79 38.77
C LEU A 4 -55.34 -12.63 37.27
N ALA A 5 -55.86 -11.55 36.68
CA ALA A 5 -55.57 -11.18 35.31
C ALA A 5 -54.09 -10.75 35.19
N SER A 6 -53.30 -11.54 34.48
CA SER A 6 -51.93 -11.19 34.07
C SER A 6 -51.96 -9.97 33.15
N ALA A 7 -51.47 -8.83 33.65
CA ALA A 7 -51.24 -7.65 32.84
C ALA A 7 -50.06 -7.91 31.88
N GLY A 8 -50.37 -8.40 30.69
CA GLY A 8 -49.42 -8.56 29.59
C GLY A 8 -48.75 -7.23 29.27
N ARG A 9 -47.48 -7.09 29.66
CA ARG A 9 -46.63 -5.93 29.40
C ARG A 9 -46.51 -5.77 27.88
N ARG A 10 -47.26 -4.81 27.29
CA ARG A 10 -47.18 -4.50 25.85
C ARG A 10 -45.72 -4.21 25.49
N LYS A 11 -45.10 -5.08 24.70
CA LYS A 11 -43.77 -4.82 24.15
C LYS A 11 -43.88 -3.57 23.29
N ARG A 12 -43.28 -2.46 23.74
CA ARG A 12 -43.15 -1.24 22.94
C ARG A 12 -42.25 -1.60 21.75
N GLY A 13 -42.84 -1.70 20.56
CA GLY A 13 -42.09 -1.90 19.33
C GLY A 13 -41.32 -0.64 18.96
N PHE A 14 -40.22 -0.83 18.23
CA PHE A 14 -39.44 0.26 17.65
C PHE A 14 -40.29 1.03 16.64
N SER A 15 -40.27 2.36 16.68
CA SER A 15 -41.01 3.17 15.71
C SER A 15 -40.21 3.36 14.42
N LEU A 16 -40.89 3.56 13.29
CA LEU A 16 -40.24 3.85 12.00
C LEU A 16 -39.35 5.10 12.09
N ILE A 17 -39.81 6.13 12.81
CA ILE A 17 -39.06 7.38 12.97
C ILE A 17 -37.78 7.19 13.79
N GLU A 18 -37.81 6.29 14.79
CA GLU A 18 -36.64 5.96 15.60
C GLU A 18 -35.59 5.20 14.78
N LEU A 19 -36.01 4.33 13.86
CA LEU A 19 -35.12 3.67 12.91
C LEU A 19 -34.47 4.67 11.94
N VAL A 20 -35.26 5.60 11.39
CA VAL A 20 -34.75 6.63 10.49
C VAL A 20 -33.75 7.54 11.21
N ALA A 21 -34.04 7.93 12.45
CA ALA A 21 -33.10 8.72 13.26
C ALA A 21 -31.80 7.96 13.54
N ALA A 22 -31.87 6.67 13.91
CA ALA A 22 -30.71 5.83 14.12
C ALA A 22 -29.85 5.68 12.85
N LEU A 23 -30.48 5.42 11.70
CA LEU A 23 -29.80 5.31 10.41
C LEU A 23 -29.16 6.63 9.99
N ALA A 24 -29.81 7.78 10.24
CA ALA A 24 -29.23 9.08 9.95
C ALA A 24 -27.94 9.31 10.75
N MET A 25 -27.93 8.97 12.05
CA MET A 25 -26.71 9.05 12.86
C MET A 25 -25.62 8.10 12.36
N LEU A 26 -25.97 6.86 12.02
CA LEU A 26 -25.02 5.88 11.47
C LEU A 26 -24.40 6.36 10.14
N ALA A 27 -25.19 6.96 9.26
CA ALA A 27 -24.72 7.47 7.98
C ALA A 27 -23.68 8.59 8.18
N ILE A 28 -23.92 9.51 9.11
CA ILE A 28 -22.98 10.59 9.45
C ILE A 28 -21.66 10.02 9.98
N LEU A 29 -21.72 9.04 10.89
CA LEU A 29 -20.53 8.39 11.43
C LEU A 29 -19.75 7.63 10.34
N ALA A 30 -20.45 6.88 9.49
CA ALA A 30 -19.84 6.12 8.41
C ALA A 30 -19.12 7.03 7.40
N ALA A 31 -19.69 8.19 7.08
CA ALA A 31 -19.09 9.16 6.15
C ALA A 31 -17.71 9.65 6.61
N ILE A 32 -17.44 9.69 7.92
CA ILE A 32 -16.14 10.10 8.47
C ILE A 32 -15.24 8.88 8.70
N ALA A 33 -15.79 7.81 9.28
CA ALA A 33 -15.03 6.64 9.70
C ALA A 33 -14.46 5.84 8.52
N VAL A 34 -15.25 5.62 7.47
CA VAL A 34 -14.86 4.81 6.31
C VAL A 34 -13.63 5.38 5.59
N PRO A 35 -13.61 6.64 5.12
CA PRO A 35 -12.43 7.18 4.45
C PRO A 35 -11.21 7.28 5.38
N ALA A 36 -11.42 7.54 6.68
CA ALA A 36 -10.32 7.56 7.65
C ALA A 36 -9.65 6.18 7.80
N TRP A 37 -10.44 5.11 7.83
CA TRP A 37 -9.96 3.73 7.89
C TRP A 37 -9.19 3.36 6.62
N HIS A 38 -9.72 3.68 5.43
CA HIS A 38 -9.02 3.43 4.17
C HIS A 38 -7.66 4.13 4.10
N ARG A 39 -7.58 5.39 4.53
CA ARG A 39 -6.29 6.10 4.60
C ARG A 39 -5.31 5.43 5.57
N HIS A 40 -5.80 4.90 6.70
CA HIS A 40 -4.96 4.18 7.65
C HIS A 40 -4.36 2.90 7.04
N LEU A 41 -5.20 2.11 6.34
CA LEU A 41 -4.73 0.92 5.64
C LEU A 41 -3.73 1.25 4.52
N ALA A 42 -4.01 2.29 3.72
CA ALA A 42 -3.10 2.73 2.66
C ALA A 42 -1.71 3.10 3.20
N ARG A 43 -1.64 3.83 4.31
CA ARG A 43 -0.36 4.12 4.99
C ARG A 43 0.39 2.85 5.41
N GLY A 44 -0.34 1.85 5.92
CA GLY A 44 0.24 0.54 6.25
C GLY A 44 0.82 -0.18 5.02
N TRP A 45 0.10 -0.18 3.90
CA TRP A 45 0.59 -0.80 2.67
C TRP A 45 1.79 -0.06 2.06
N ARG A 46 1.81 1.28 2.10
CA ARG A 46 2.97 2.09 1.68
C ARG A 46 4.20 1.78 2.54
N ALA A 47 4.02 1.66 3.86
CA ALA A 47 5.11 1.30 4.76
C ALA A 47 5.68 -0.10 4.46
N GLN A 48 4.81 -1.08 4.16
CA GLN A 48 5.24 -2.41 3.73
C GLN A 48 6.01 -2.37 2.40
N ALA A 49 5.53 -1.59 1.42
CA ALA A 49 6.21 -1.40 0.14
C ALA A 49 7.60 -0.77 0.33
N ARG A 50 7.73 0.24 1.20
CA ARG A 50 9.02 0.86 1.54
C ARG A 50 9.98 -0.15 2.17
N ALA A 51 9.50 -0.95 3.12
CA ALA A 51 10.30 -1.99 3.74
C ALA A 51 10.78 -3.02 2.69
N ALA A 52 9.91 -3.44 1.78
CA ALA A 52 10.27 -4.34 0.69
C ALA A 52 11.31 -3.74 -0.27
N LEU A 53 11.14 -2.46 -0.65
CA LEU A 53 12.13 -1.73 -1.47
C LEU A 53 13.49 -1.67 -0.78
N THR A 54 13.54 -1.32 0.49
CA THR A 54 14.81 -1.27 1.24
C THR A 54 15.46 -2.64 1.38
N GLY A 55 14.67 -3.68 1.63
CA GLY A 55 15.18 -5.05 1.75
C GLY A 55 15.74 -5.58 0.44
N ALA A 56 15.02 -5.34 -0.67
CA ALA A 56 15.48 -5.74 -1.99
C ALA A 56 16.70 -4.92 -2.45
N MET A 57 16.77 -3.63 -2.12
CA MET A 57 17.97 -2.82 -2.39
C MET A 57 19.19 -3.38 -1.65
N LEU A 58 19.04 -3.75 -0.37
CA LEU A 58 20.13 -4.36 0.39
C LEU A 58 20.62 -5.68 -0.24
N GLN A 59 19.72 -6.49 -0.78
CA GLN A 59 20.08 -7.73 -1.50
C GLN A 59 20.87 -7.42 -2.77
N LEU A 60 20.47 -6.39 -3.52
CA LEU A 60 21.17 -5.94 -4.72
C LEU A 60 22.55 -5.34 -4.42
N GLU A 61 22.68 -4.52 -3.38
CA GLU A 61 23.96 -3.97 -2.93
C GLU A 61 24.93 -5.09 -2.55
N ARG A 62 24.45 -6.11 -1.81
CA ARG A 62 25.26 -7.29 -1.50
C ARG A 62 25.75 -8.02 -2.76
N HIS A 63 24.88 -8.21 -3.75
CA HIS A 63 25.26 -8.81 -5.03
C HIS A 63 26.31 -7.96 -5.76
N ALA A 64 26.13 -6.64 -5.77
CA ALA A 64 27.06 -5.72 -6.41
C ALA A 64 28.45 -5.71 -5.76
N LEU A 65 28.57 -6.00 -4.45
CA LEU A 65 29.87 -6.15 -3.79
C LEU A 65 30.70 -7.33 -4.35
N GLU A 66 30.04 -8.36 -4.89
CA GLU A 66 30.70 -9.54 -5.46
C GLU A 66 30.83 -9.46 -6.98
N ALA A 67 29.77 -9.01 -7.66
CA ALA A 67 29.69 -8.99 -9.12
C ALA A 67 30.13 -7.66 -9.76
N MET A 68 30.35 -6.60 -8.97
CA MET A 68 30.62 -5.23 -9.43
C MET A 68 29.54 -4.65 -10.36
N THR A 69 28.33 -5.22 -10.34
CA THR A 69 27.17 -4.79 -11.11
C THR A 69 25.89 -5.24 -10.41
N PHE A 70 24.79 -4.52 -10.63
CA PHE A 70 23.45 -4.95 -10.22
C PHE A 70 22.80 -5.93 -11.20
N ALA A 71 23.43 -6.19 -12.35
CA ALA A 71 22.97 -7.17 -13.32
C ALA A 71 23.18 -8.62 -12.81
N ALA A 72 22.29 -9.53 -13.21
CA ALA A 72 22.36 -10.95 -12.88
C ALA A 72 23.63 -11.61 -13.44
N ALA A 73 24.12 -11.11 -14.58
CA ALA A 73 25.40 -11.44 -15.16
C ALA A 73 26.03 -10.18 -15.81
N PRO A 74 27.37 -10.08 -15.86
CA PRO A 74 28.05 -8.94 -16.48
C PRO A 74 27.59 -8.72 -17.92
N GLY A 75 27.22 -7.47 -18.26
CA GLY A 75 26.82 -7.08 -19.61
C GLY A 75 25.39 -7.45 -20.02
N THR A 76 24.55 -7.89 -19.07
CA THR A 76 23.12 -8.12 -19.29
C THR A 76 22.26 -7.00 -18.72
N ASP A 77 21.09 -6.76 -19.30
CA ASP A 77 20.10 -5.79 -18.80
C ASP A 77 19.16 -6.40 -17.74
N LEU A 78 19.39 -7.66 -17.37
CA LEU A 78 18.60 -8.37 -16.38
C LEU A 78 19.14 -8.05 -15.00
N VAL A 79 18.32 -7.47 -14.13
CA VAL A 79 18.70 -7.20 -12.74
C VAL A 79 18.79 -8.51 -11.96
N ALA A 80 19.77 -8.62 -11.07
CA ALA A 80 19.95 -9.78 -10.20
C ALA A 80 18.73 -10.01 -9.28
N GLY A 81 18.41 -11.27 -9.01
CA GLY A 81 17.27 -11.67 -8.18
C GLY A 81 16.01 -12.04 -8.97
N GLU A 82 14.96 -12.40 -8.23
CA GLU A 82 13.67 -12.81 -8.79
C GLU A 82 12.68 -11.65 -8.75
N TRP A 83 12.19 -11.26 -9.93
CA TRP A 83 11.27 -10.13 -10.09
C TRP A 83 10.04 -10.55 -10.90
N PRO A 84 8.86 -9.96 -10.66
CA PRO A 84 8.56 -8.96 -9.63
C PRO A 84 8.34 -9.59 -8.24
N LEU A 85 8.74 -8.88 -7.18
CA LEU A 85 8.46 -9.28 -5.80
C LEU A 85 7.02 -8.93 -5.44
N ARG A 86 6.33 -9.86 -4.79
CA ARG A 86 4.97 -9.67 -4.27
C ARG A 86 5.03 -9.07 -2.88
N VAL A 87 4.26 -7.99 -2.65
CA VAL A 87 4.19 -7.33 -1.34
C VAL A 87 2.73 -7.15 -0.91
N PRO A 88 2.30 -7.75 0.21
CA PRO A 88 3.01 -8.76 1.00
C PRO A 88 3.33 -10.02 0.19
N ALA A 89 4.34 -10.79 0.63
CA ALA A 89 4.72 -12.06 -0.02
C ALA A 89 3.57 -13.07 0.08
N ASP A 90 2.92 -13.12 1.25
CA ASP A 90 1.78 -13.98 1.53
C ASP A 90 0.46 -13.20 1.51
N GLY A 91 -0.56 -13.79 0.88
CA GLY A 91 -1.92 -13.23 0.85
C GLY A 91 -2.16 -12.25 -0.31
N PRO A 92 -3.11 -11.30 -0.14
CA PRO A 92 -3.52 -10.41 -1.22
C PRO A 92 -2.43 -9.38 -1.51
N VAL A 93 -1.88 -9.44 -2.73
CA VAL A 93 -0.83 -8.54 -3.20
C VAL A 93 -1.34 -7.10 -3.22
N ARG A 94 -0.59 -6.19 -2.58
CA ARG A 94 -0.87 -4.75 -2.54
C ARG A 94 0.08 -3.95 -3.40
N HIS A 95 1.34 -4.40 -3.50
CA HIS A 95 2.33 -3.82 -4.39
C HIS A 95 3.11 -4.93 -5.11
N LEU A 96 3.51 -4.64 -6.34
CA LEU A 96 4.51 -5.42 -7.06
C LEU A 96 5.79 -4.60 -7.16
N VAL A 97 6.90 -5.16 -6.70
CA VAL A 97 8.20 -4.50 -6.80
C VAL A 97 8.95 -5.04 -8.01
N SER A 98 9.38 -4.15 -8.89
CA SER A 98 10.26 -4.45 -10.02
C SER A 98 11.58 -3.71 -9.87
N ALA A 99 12.65 -4.26 -10.46
CA ALA A 99 13.93 -3.59 -10.57
C ALA A 99 14.27 -3.32 -12.03
N GLY A 100 15.01 -2.24 -12.27
CA GLY A 100 15.54 -1.91 -13.59
C GLY A 100 16.70 -0.93 -13.48
N ALA A 101 17.33 -0.64 -14.62
CA ALA A 101 18.36 0.38 -14.70
C ALA A 101 17.78 1.76 -14.39
N CYS A 102 18.58 2.64 -13.79
CA CYS A 102 18.19 4.04 -13.64
C CYS A 102 18.06 4.71 -15.03
N PRO A 103 17.26 5.77 -15.16
CA PRO A 103 17.11 6.46 -16.44
C PRO A 103 18.49 6.91 -16.97
N GLN A 104 18.82 6.48 -18.19
CA GLN A 104 20.06 6.83 -18.91
C GLN A 104 21.36 6.41 -18.18
N VAL A 105 21.29 5.46 -17.25
CA VAL A 105 22.46 4.94 -16.53
C VAL A 105 22.42 3.41 -16.55
N ALA A 106 23.56 2.77 -16.76
CA ALA A 106 23.65 1.31 -16.81
C ALA A 106 23.64 0.67 -15.40
N LEU A 107 23.37 -0.64 -15.36
CA LEU A 107 23.26 -1.43 -14.12
C LEU A 107 24.58 -1.64 -13.37
N ASP A 108 25.70 -1.27 -13.96
CA ASP A 108 27.00 -1.18 -13.29
C ASP A 108 27.06 0.00 -12.30
N ALA A 109 26.34 1.08 -12.59
CA ALA A 109 26.39 2.31 -11.80
C ALA A 109 25.11 2.56 -10.98
N CYS A 110 23.93 2.21 -11.49
CA CYS A 110 22.67 2.56 -10.82
C CYS A 110 21.53 1.59 -11.11
N VAL A 111 20.84 1.19 -10.04
CA VAL A 111 19.60 0.41 -10.11
C VAL A 111 18.45 1.19 -9.45
N GLU A 112 17.28 1.12 -10.07
CA GLU A 112 16.03 1.72 -9.62
C GLU A 112 15.04 0.61 -9.30
N LEU A 113 14.53 0.60 -8.07
CA LEU A 113 13.43 -0.24 -7.63
C LEU A 113 12.13 0.53 -7.65
N ARG A 114 11.06 -0.09 -8.14
CA ARG A 114 9.72 0.50 -8.24
C ARG A 114 8.69 -0.40 -7.59
N ALA A 115 7.97 0.11 -6.59
CA ALA A 115 6.83 -0.56 -5.99
C ALA A 115 5.53 0.01 -6.56
N VAL A 116 4.93 -0.73 -7.50
CA VAL A 116 3.68 -0.34 -8.18
C VAL A 116 2.49 -0.82 -7.35
N PRO A 117 1.60 0.08 -6.90
CA PRO A 117 0.42 -0.32 -6.15
C PRO A 117 -0.59 -1.05 -7.05
N GLN A 118 -1.25 -2.08 -6.52
CA GLN A 118 -2.28 -2.86 -7.23
C GLN A 118 -3.67 -2.21 -7.14
N ALA A 119 -3.86 -1.28 -6.21
CA ALA A 119 -5.03 -0.42 -6.12
C ALA A 119 -4.58 1.03 -6.32
N ALA A 120 -5.42 1.85 -6.95
CA ALA A 120 -5.08 3.24 -7.21
C ALA A 120 -4.68 3.97 -5.91
N ASP A 121 -3.49 4.57 -5.93
CA ASP A 121 -2.98 5.41 -4.85
C ASP A 121 -2.74 6.81 -5.40
N PRO A 122 -3.79 7.65 -5.49
CA PRO A 122 -3.68 8.97 -6.12
C PRO A 122 -2.77 9.94 -5.35
N GLU A 123 -2.46 9.66 -4.08
CA GLU A 123 -1.56 10.50 -3.28
C GLU A 123 -0.09 10.22 -3.59
N CYS A 124 0.30 8.94 -3.52
CA CYS A 124 1.71 8.54 -3.60
C CYS A 124 2.08 7.84 -4.92
N GLY A 125 1.15 7.10 -5.52
CA GLY A 125 1.38 6.31 -6.72
C GLY A 125 2.47 5.26 -6.53
N THR A 126 3.31 5.07 -7.56
CA THR A 126 4.44 4.15 -7.52
C THR A 126 5.57 4.73 -6.67
N LEU A 127 6.03 3.98 -5.67
CA LEU A 127 7.18 4.35 -4.85
C LEU A 127 8.47 3.89 -5.52
N ILE A 128 9.48 4.75 -5.54
CA ILE A 128 10.73 4.48 -6.23
C ILE A 128 11.91 4.68 -5.27
N LEU A 129 12.83 3.72 -5.25
CA LEU A 129 14.10 3.79 -4.52
C LEU A 129 15.25 3.51 -5.47
N ARG A 130 16.23 4.42 -5.54
CA ARG A 130 17.47 4.25 -6.31
C ARG A 130 18.63 3.85 -5.40
N SER A 131 19.63 3.15 -5.94
CA SER A 131 20.86 2.81 -5.20
C SER A 131 21.61 4.05 -4.68
N THR A 132 21.39 5.22 -5.28
CA THR A 132 21.90 6.50 -4.78
C THR A 132 21.28 6.96 -3.45
N GLY A 133 20.30 6.23 -2.92
CA GLY A 133 19.53 6.59 -1.72
C GLY A 133 18.38 7.57 -1.99
N GLN A 134 18.17 7.95 -3.25
CA GLN A 134 17.07 8.85 -3.64
C GLN A 134 15.72 8.13 -3.58
N TRP A 135 14.79 8.72 -2.82
CA TRP A 135 13.39 8.32 -2.79
C TRP A 135 12.53 9.22 -3.67
N LEU A 136 11.71 8.61 -4.52
CA LEU A 136 10.79 9.31 -5.41
C LEU A 136 9.40 8.69 -5.32
N ALA A 137 8.40 9.50 -5.65
CA ALA A 137 7.03 9.08 -5.88
C ALA A 137 6.66 9.37 -7.33
N LEU A 138 5.95 8.44 -7.96
CA LEU A 138 5.42 8.58 -9.32
C LEU A 138 3.90 8.39 -9.28
N PRO A 139 3.13 9.48 -9.13
CA PRO A 139 1.68 9.46 -9.30
C PRO A 139 1.31 9.01 -10.72
N ASP A 140 0.11 8.45 -10.88
CA ASP A 140 -0.34 7.86 -12.15
C ASP A 140 -0.16 8.82 -13.35
N GLY A 141 0.75 8.44 -14.27
CA GLY A 141 1.03 9.20 -15.49
C GLY A 141 1.77 10.54 -15.30
N ALA A 142 2.26 10.83 -14.10
CA ALA A 142 3.00 12.06 -13.80
C ALA A 142 4.52 11.90 -14.01
N VAL A 143 5.28 12.96 -13.74
CA VAL A 143 6.76 12.92 -13.69
C VAL A 143 7.20 12.48 -12.29
N PRO A 144 8.27 11.68 -12.13
CA PRO A 144 8.81 11.35 -10.82
C PRO A 144 9.13 12.60 -10.01
N ARG A 145 8.64 12.66 -8.77
CA ARG A 145 8.86 13.77 -7.82
C ARG A 145 9.52 13.27 -6.54
N PRO A 146 10.20 14.13 -5.76
CA PRO A 146 10.67 13.77 -4.42
C PRO A 146 9.57 13.15 -3.57
N LEU A 147 9.89 12.10 -2.82
CA LEU A 147 8.91 11.38 -2.00
C LEU A 147 8.28 12.34 -0.95
N PRO A 148 6.95 12.55 -0.97
CA PRO A 148 6.27 13.34 0.05
C PRO A 148 6.40 12.68 1.44
N PRO A 149 6.42 13.42 2.55
CA PRO A 149 6.68 12.85 3.88
C PRO A 149 5.57 11.94 4.43
N HIS A 150 4.37 12.00 3.86
CA HIS A 150 3.24 11.11 4.17
C HIS A 150 3.20 9.86 3.29
N CYS A 151 4.11 9.81 2.31
CA CYS A 151 4.51 8.63 1.57
C CYS A 151 5.84 8.14 2.19
#